data_AF-A0AAW6I6N5-F1
#
_entry.id   AF-A0AAW6I6N5-F1
#
_cell.length_a   1.000
_cell.length_b   1.000
_cell.length_c   1.000
_cell.angle_alpha   90.00
_cell.angle_beta   90.00
_cell.angle_gamma   90.00
#
_symmetry.space_group_name_H-M   'P 1'
#
loop_
_entity.id
_entity.type
_entity.pdbx_description
1 polymer ?
#
loop_
_entity_poly.entity_id
_entity_poly.type
_entity_poly.pdbx_seq_one_letter_code
_entity_poly.pdbx_strand_id
1 'polypeptide(L)'
;NDRKNLRETGNLGRVVDIVDRETGEIIPSYISIDRKTNEITDIPASKVRIPERIGKTEITAQERDMLRAGLPVRDKLIERNDGRKFVTTLQVNVEQRGVEFVPGTGKSPRTAQTQETKGDTSKNQAQGGENADQTKKEQRRNTWTNEDGSIRPISKWSGVNFTDKQKADYVAGKAVKLENVTDKQGFHATMYIKFNPEKGRPYRYETNPDNAQQVAPSNESRTQVAVNNEGKTNEATKNLKEPLQKGQTAPKDDRQQQQQEKPKKKNNKGMKM
;
A
#
# COMPACT_ATOMS: atom_id res chain seq x y z
N ASN A 1 -10.18 10.23 -7.60
CA ASN A 1 -9.35 9.62 -6.53
C ASN A 1 -8.03 10.34 -6.33
N ASP A 2 -7.24 10.54 -7.39
CA ASP A 2 -5.93 11.23 -7.33
C ASP A 2 -5.91 12.57 -6.59
N ARG A 3 -6.81 13.51 -6.94
CA ARG A 3 -6.91 14.81 -6.23
C ARG A 3 -7.21 14.67 -4.74
N LYS A 4 -7.99 13.64 -4.36
CA LYS A 4 -8.30 13.34 -2.96
C LYS A 4 -7.05 12.85 -2.24
N ASN A 5 -6.30 11.91 -2.83
CA ASN A 5 -5.06 11.39 -2.26
C ASN A 5 -4.02 12.50 -2.07
N LEU A 6 -3.81 13.34 -3.09
CA LEU A 6 -2.88 14.47 -3.01
C LEU A 6 -3.25 15.44 -1.88
N ARG A 7 -4.55 15.68 -1.66
CA ARG A 7 -5.03 16.53 -0.56
C ARG A 7 -4.85 15.87 0.81
N GLU A 8 -5.11 14.57 0.91
CA GLU A 8 -5.15 13.85 2.20
C GLU A 8 -3.76 13.43 2.67
N THR A 9 -2.90 12.97 1.77
CA THR A 9 -1.56 12.46 2.12
C THR A 9 -0.43 13.35 1.64
N GLY A 10 -0.69 14.24 0.67
CA GLY A 10 0.35 14.97 -0.06
C GLY A 10 0.91 14.19 -1.25
N ASN A 11 0.48 12.95 -1.49
CA ASN A 11 1.02 12.08 -2.53
C ASN A 11 -0.08 11.47 -3.38
N LEU A 12 0.21 11.21 -4.66
CA LEU A 12 -0.80 10.71 -5.60
C LEU A 12 -1.36 9.32 -5.24
N GLY A 13 -0.54 8.48 -4.60
CA GLY A 13 -0.95 7.12 -4.24
C GLY A 13 -0.76 6.09 -5.35
N ARG A 14 -0.05 6.44 -6.42
CA ARG A 14 0.30 5.55 -7.54
C ARG A 14 1.46 6.15 -8.34
N VAL A 15 2.10 5.32 -9.17
CA VAL A 15 3.05 5.79 -10.20
C VAL A 15 2.31 6.14 -11.50
N VAL A 16 2.76 7.20 -12.16
CA VAL A 16 2.21 7.69 -13.43
C VAL A 16 3.29 7.67 -14.50
N ASP A 17 2.91 7.30 -15.71
CA ASP A 17 3.79 7.36 -16.86
C ASP A 17 3.76 8.79 -17.40
N ILE A 18 4.84 9.54 -17.20
CA ILE A 18 5.04 10.88 -17.78
C ILE A 18 5.73 10.68 -19.12
N VAL A 19 5.22 11.33 -20.17
CA VAL A 19 5.84 11.29 -21.50
C VAL A 19 6.68 12.53 -21.69
N ASP A 20 7.98 12.34 -21.93
CA ASP A 20 8.86 13.41 -22.39
C ASP A 20 8.43 13.83 -23.80
N ARG A 21 8.02 15.10 -23.95
CA ARG A 21 7.42 15.59 -25.19
C ARG A 21 8.42 15.70 -26.34
N GLU A 22 9.70 15.84 -26.05
CA GLU A 22 10.74 16.00 -27.06
C GLU A 22 11.19 14.65 -27.62
N THR A 23 11.29 13.66 -26.73
CA THR A 23 11.86 12.34 -27.04
C THR A 23 10.82 11.24 -27.20
N GLY A 24 9.59 11.46 -26.72
CA GLY A 24 8.53 10.44 -26.65
C GLY A 24 8.75 9.38 -25.57
N GLU A 25 9.74 9.57 -24.70
CA GLU A 25 10.13 8.60 -23.68
C GLU A 25 9.09 8.53 -22.56
N ILE A 26 8.71 7.31 -22.15
CA ILE A 26 7.93 7.12 -20.93
C ILE A 26 8.86 7.07 -19.73
N ILE A 27 8.56 7.93 -18.77
CA ILE A 27 9.21 8.03 -17.49
C ILE A 27 8.17 7.72 -16.41
N PRO A 28 8.22 6.53 -15.78
CA PRO A 28 7.40 6.24 -14.61
C PRO A 28 7.83 7.17 -13.48
N SER A 29 6.91 7.98 -12.95
CA SER A 29 7.19 9.00 -11.94
C SER A 29 6.21 8.94 -10.77
N TYR A 30 6.72 9.26 -9.59
CA TYR A 30 5.90 9.60 -8.43
C TYR A 30 5.48 11.06 -8.51
N ILE A 31 4.30 11.38 -7.98
CA ILE A 31 3.76 12.74 -7.94
C ILE A 31 3.35 13.08 -6.51
N SER A 32 3.77 14.25 -6.03
CA SER A 32 3.42 14.79 -4.71
C SER A 32 3.09 16.28 -4.80
N ILE A 33 2.42 16.81 -3.79
CA ILE A 33 2.25 18.24 -3.57
C ILE A 33 3.33 18.72 -2.60
N ASP A 34 4.09 19.75 -2.99
CA ASP A 34 4.92 20.52 -2.07
C ASP A 34 3.98 21.23 -1.08
N ARG A 35 4.12 20.92 0.21
CA ARG A 35 3.21 21.42 1.25
C ARG A 35 3.41 22.92 1.55
N LYS A 36 4.55 23.50 1.17
CA LYS A 36 4.87 24.91 1.38
C LYS A 36 4.35 25.77 0.23
N THR A 37 4.54 25.31 -1.01
CA THR A 37 4.16 26.09 -2.20
C THR A 37 2.83 25.67 -2.82
N ASN A 38 2.28 24.52 -2.41
CA ASN A 38 1.13 23.83 -3.03
C ASN A 38 1.36 23.44 -4.50
N GLU A 39 2.61 23.38 -4.94
CA GLU A 39 2.96 22.98 -6.30
C GLU A 39 2.98 21.45 -6.44
N ILE A 40 2.45 20.95 -7.55
CA ILE A 40 2.56 19.53 -7.90
C ILE A 40 3.92 19.31 -8.54
N THR A 41 4.69 18.41 -7.96
CA THR A 41 6.03 18.04 -8.43
C THR A 41 6.08 16.55 -8.71
N ASP A 42 7.00 16.14 -9.59
CA ASP A 42 7.25 14.75 -9.91
C ASP A 42 8.73 14.38 -9.76
N ILE A 43 8.98 13.08 -9.59
CA ILE A 43 10.33 12.50 -9.66
C ILE A 43 10.27 11.14 -10.37
N PRO A 44 11.21 10.86 -11.30
CA PRO A 44 11.34 9.54 -11.89
C PRO A 44 11.50 8.45 -10.84
N ALA A 45 10.80 7.34 -11.00
CA ALA A 45 10.80 6.24 -10.05
C ALA A 45 12.19 5.63 -9.86
N SER A 46 13.02 5.67 -10.91
CA SER A 46 14.43 5.25 -10.89
C SER A 46 15.32 6.08 -9.97
N LYS A 47 14.91 7.32 -9.63
CA LYS A 47 15.65 8.24 -8.77
C LYS A 47 15.23 8.17 -7.30
N VAL A 48 14.28 7.30 -6.96
CA VAL A 48 13.77 7.12 -5.59
C VAL A 48 14.29 5.82 -5.01
N ARG A 49 14.86 5.90 -3.79
CA ARG A 49 15.32 4.73 -3.05
C ARG A 49 14.30 4.33 -1.99
N ILE A 50 13.87 3.07 -2.02
CA ILE A 50 13.04 2.48 -0.96
C ILE A 50 13.93 1.60 -0.08
N PRO A 51 14.10 1.94 1.22
CA PRO A 51 14.98 1.20 2.11
C PRO A 51 14.35 -0.13 2.57
N GLU A 52 15.20 -1.06 3.02
CA GLU A 52 14.76 -2.32 3.63
C GLU A 52 14.43 -2.18 5.12
N ARG A 53 14.86 -1.08 5.74
CA ARG A 53 14.66 -0.81 7.17
C ARG A 53 14.47 0.68 7.39
N ILE A 54 13.60 1.03 8.33
CA ILE A 54 13.44 2.39 8.83
C ILE A 54 13.64 2.35 10.34
N GLY A 55 14.70 3.00 10.81
CA GLY A 55 15.16 2.84 12.20
C GLY A 55 15.54 1.37 12.47
N LYS A 56 14.85 0.75 13.43
CA LYS A 56 14.98 -0.68 13.76
C LYS A 56 13.90 -1.55 13.09
N THR A 57 12.89 -0.93 12.47
CA THR A 57 11.77 -1.67 11.84
C THR A 57 12.10 -2.11 10.42
N GLU A 58 11.95 -3.40 10.16
CA GLU A 58 12.07 -3.98 8.81
C GLU A 58 10.86 -3.65 7.93
N ILE A 59 11.15 -3.37 6.66
CA ILE A 59 10.18 -3.19 5.60
C ILE A 59 10.20 -4.45 4.74
N THR A 60 9.10 -5.20 4.77
CA THR A 60 9.01 -6.50 4.09
C THR A 60 9.10 -6.31 2.57
N ALA A 61 9.44 -7.38 1.83
CA ALA A 61 9.48 -7.31 0.37
C ALA A 61 8.16 -6.81 -0.23
N GLN A 62 7.03 -7.32 0.27
CA GLN A 62 5.69 -6.89 -0.13
C GLN A 62 5.45 -5.39 0.15
N GLU A 63 5.84 -4.90 1.33
CA GLU A 63 5.70 -3.47 1.67
C GLU A 63 6.57 -2.60 0.76
N ARG A 64 7.78 -3.04 0.42
CA ARG A 64 8.62 -2.33 -0.55
C ARG A 64 7.99 -2.30 -1.92
N ASP A 65 7.38 -3.40 -2.36
CA ASP A 65 6.71 -3.46 -3.67
C ASP A 65 5.47 -2.57 -3.70
N MET A 66 4.72 -2.49 -2.58
CA MET A 66 3.64 -1.51 -2.43
C MET A 66 4.17 -0.08 -2.57
N LEU A 67 5.27 0.25 -1.88
CA LEU A 67 5.90 1.57 -1.96
C LEU A 67 6.42 1.87 -3.38
N ARG A 68 7.00 0.87 -4.07
CA ARG A 68 7.44 0.99 -5.48
C ARG A 68 6.28 1.29 -6.41
N ALA A 69 5.10 0.76 -6.13
CA ALA A 69 3.88 1.06 -6.86
C ALA A 69 3.26 2.43 -6.48
N GLY A 70 3.85 3.17 -5.54
CA GLY A 70 3.35 4.45 -5.02
C GLY A 70 2.23 4.30 -3.98
N LEU A 71 1.91 3.07 -3.58
CA LEU A 71 0.88 2.77 -2.60
C LEU A 71 1.37 3.07 -1.17
N PRO A 72 0.47 3.50 -0.27
CA PRO A 72 0.79 3.67 1.13
C PRO A 72 0.82 2.33 1.89
N VAL A 73 1.78 2.17 2.80
CA VAL A 73 1.82 1.11 3.81
C VAL A 73 1.24 1.69 5.11
N ARG A 74 -0.01 1.38 5.39
CA ARG A 74 -0.76 1.96 6.52
C ARG A 74 -0.47 1.22 7.82
N ASP A 75 -0.67 1.93 8.93
CA ASP A 75 -0.61 1.39 10.29
C ASP A 75 0.66 0.58 10.62
N LYS A 76 1.79 0.95 10.00
CA LYS A 76 3.07 0.31 10.25
C LYS A 76 3.60 0.74 11.61
N LEU A 77 3.93 -0.23 12.45
CA LEU A 77 4.64 0.02 13.70
C LEU A 77 6.13 0.30 13.43
N ILE A 78 6.55 1.54 13.69
CA ILE A 78 7.92 2.00 13.56
C ILE A 78 8.60 2.05 14.92
N GLU A 79 9.78 1.46 15.02
CA GLU A 79 10.71 1.62 16.11
C GLU A 79 11.92 2.43 15.63
N ARG A 80 12.12 3.62 16.21
CA ARG A 80 13.28 4.46 15.94
C ARG A 80 14.54 3.90 16.60
N ASN A 81 15.70 4.40 16.18
CA ASN A 81 16.99 4.01 16.75
C ASN A 81 17.08 4.29 18.26
N ASP A 82 16.41 5.35 18.74
CA ASP A 82 16.31 5.72 20.15
C ASP A 82 15.27 4.89 20.94
N GLY A 83 14.67 3.86 20.32
CA GLY A 83 13.69 2.97 20.95
C GLY A 83 12.26 3.52 21.00
N ARG A 84 12.01 4.76 20.54
CA ARG A 84 10.64 5.29 20.47
C ARG A 84 9.82 4.52 19.42
N LYS A 85 8.60 4.15 19.82
CA LYS A 85 7.66 3.42 18.98
C LYS A 85 6.45 4.26 18.63
N PHE A 86 5.99 4.17 17.40
CA PHE A 86 4.74 4.78 16.94
C PHE A 86 4.18 4.03 15.73
N VAL A 87 2.88 4.17 15.51
CA VAL A 87 2.20 3.64 14.34
C VAL A 87 2.01 4.77 13.34
N THR A 88 2.30 4.55 12.07
CA THR A 88 2.13 5.58 11.02
C THR A 88 1.83 4.94 9.67
N THR A 89 1.38 5.75 8.71
CA THR A 89 1.42 5.38 7.29
C THR A 89 2.77 5.78 6.68
N LEU A 90 3.36 4.87 5.91
CA LEU A 90 4.53 5.11 5.06
C LEU A 90 4.08 5.31 3.62
N GLN A 91 4.68 6.26 2.91
CA GLN A 91 4.43 6.43 1.47
C GLN A 91 5.63 7.06 0.79
N VAL A 92 5.83 6.81 -0.51
CA VAL A 92 6.84 7.55 -1.29
C VAL A 92 6.43 9.01 -1.47
N ASN A 93 7.40 9.91 -1.28
CA ASN A 93 7.25 11.35 -1.45
C ASN A 93 8.38 11.92 -2.31
N VAL A 94 8.02 12.91 -3.14
CA VAL A 94 8.94 13.56 -4.08
C VAL A 94 10.01 14.39 -3.36
N GLU A 95 9.64 15.21 -2.38
CA GLU A 95 10.56 16.10 -1.64
C GLU A 95 11.59 15.29 -0.83
N GLN A 96 11.15 14.20 -0.19
CA GLN A 96 12.03 13.29 0.55
C GLN A 96 12.86 12.37 -0.36
N ARG A 97 12.56 12.32 -1.66
CA ARG A 97 13.16 11.39 -2.65
C ARG A 97 13.15 9.93 -2.16
N GLY A 98 12.11 9.56 -1.43
CA GLY A 98 12.10 8.35 -0.63
C GLY A 98 10.80 8.17 0.13
N VAL A 99 10.82 7.26 1.11
CA VAL A 99 9.67 6.96 1.96
C VAL A 99 9.54 8.01 3.05
N GLU A 100 8.39 8.68 3.12
CA GLU A 100 8.02 9.58 4.20
C GLU A 100 7.08 8.91 5.22
N PHE A 101 7.05 9.47 6.43
CA PHE A 101 5.94 9.26 7.36
C PHE A 101 4.83 10.23 6.99
N VAL A 102 3.71 9.72 6.48
CA VAL A 102 2.60 10.57 6.04
C VAL A 102 2.09 11.40 7.22
N PRO A 103 2.17 12.74 7.16
CA PRO A 103 1.77 13.61 8.25
C PRO A 103 0.32 13.41 8.67
N GLY A 104 0.05 13.58 9.97
CA GLY A 104 -1.27 13.35 10.56
C GLY A 104 -1.65 11.88 10.78
N THR A 105 -0.85 10.92 10.30
CA THR A 105 -1.12 9.48 10.49
C THR A 105 -0.42 8.87 11.71
N GLY A 106 0.52 9.60 12.31
CA GLY A 106 1.28 9.16 13.48
C GLY A 106 0.41 9.01 14.73
N LYS A 107 0.41 7.83 15.35
CA LYS A 107 -0.33 7.51 16.57
C LYS A 107 0.57 6.78 17.57
N SER A 108 0.36 7.04 18.87
CA SER A 108 1.02 6.26 19.93
C SER A 108 0.61 4.79 19.83
N PRO A 109 1.53 3.82 20.07
CA PRO A 109 1.18 2.39 20.04
C PRO A 109 0.03 2.05 20.99
N ARG A 110 -0.07 2.75 22.12
CA ARG A 110 -1.15 2.58 23.10
C ARG A 110 -2.49 3.11 22.58
N THR A 111 -2.49 4.24 21.85
CA THR A 111 -3.71 4.81 21.26
C THR A 111 -4.20 4.02 20.05
N ALA A 112 -3.30 3.39 19.29
CA ALA A 112 -3.68 2.38 18.30
C ALA A 112 -4.47 1.26 18.99
N GLN A 113 -3.99 0.77 20.14
CA GLN A 113 -4.72 -0.17 21.00
C GLN A 113 -6.02 0.38 21.63
N THR A 114 -6.11 1.66 22.00
CA THR A 114 -7.34 2.22 22.58
C THR A 114 -8.42 2.51 21.51
N GLN A 115 -8.03 2.81 20.27
CA GLN A 115 -8.95 2.78 19.13
C GLN A 115 -9.43 1.35 18.81
N GLU A 116 -8.75 0.31 19.32
CA GLU A 116 -9.22 -1.08 19.26
C GLU A 116 -10.32 -1.37 20.30
N THR A 117 -10.39 -0.66 21.44
CA THR A 117 -11.41 -0.91 22.48
C THR A 117 -12.71 -0.13 22.27
N LYS A 118 -12.69 0.99 21.53
CA LYS A 118 -13.92 1.78 21.27
C LYS A 118 -14.83 1.21 20.17
N GLY A 119 -14.40 0.18 19.44
CA GLY A 119 -15.27 -0.62 18.55
C GLY A 119 -16.20 -1.57 19.31
N ASP A 120 -16.00 -1.69 20.63
CA ASP A 120 -16.83 -2.51 21.50
C ASP A 120 -18.09 -1.76 21.92
N THR A 121 -19.13 -1.84 21.09
CA THR A 121 -20.52 -1.71 21.55
C THR A 121 -21.40 -2.63 20.71
N SER A 122 -21.15 -3.93 20.82
CA SER A 122 -22.21 -4.90 20.66
C SER A 122 -22.58 -5.40 22.06
N LYS A 123 -23.40 -4.61 22.76
CA LYS A 123 -24.14 -5.10 23.92
C LYS A 123 -24.92 -6.33 23.46
N ASN A 124 -24.62 -7.48 24.02
CA ASN A 124 -25.64 -8.49 24.27
C ASN A 124 -25.45 -9.01 25.69
N GLN A 125 -26.48 -8.76 26.49
CA GLN A 125 -26.79 -9.39 27.76
C GLN A 125 -26.62 -10.90 27.69
N ALA A 126 -26.02 -11.46 28.73
CA ALA A 126 -26.43 -12.74 29.29
C ALA A 126 -26.25 -12.66 30.81
N GLN A 127 -27.36 -12.79 31.54
CA GLN A 127 -27.44 -12.88 32.99
C GLN A 127 -26.77 -14.15 33.52
N GLY A 128 -26.18 -14.05 34.71
CA GLY A 128 -26.27 -15.09 35.75
C GLY A 128 -24.97 -15.84 36.08
N GLY A 129 -24.49 -15.69 37.32
CA GLY A 129 -23.66 -16.68 38.01
C GLY A 129 -22.36 -16.15 38.61
N GLU A 130 -22.32 -16.05 39.94
CA GLU A 130 -21.23 -15.51 40.78
C GLU A 130 -20.00 -16.43 40.93
N ASN A 131 -18.88 -15.79 41.29
CA ASN A 131 -17.69 -16.25 42.02
C ASN A 131 -16.85 -17.44 41.52
N ALA A 132 -15.64 -17.15 41.05
CA ALA A 132 -14.40 -17.30 41.85
C ALA A 132 -13.13 -17.33 40.96
N ASP A 133 -12.11 -16.67 41.48
CA ASP A 133 -10.68 -16.86 41.22
C ASP A 133 -10.01 -16.14 40.01
N GLN A 134 -9.09 -15.26 40.38
CA GLN A 134 -8.40 -14.25 39.57
C GLN A 134 -6.96 -14.68 39.28
N THR A 135 -6.71 -15.75 38.52
CA THR A 135 -5.31 -16.13 38.19
C THR A 135 -5.08 -16.82 36.83
N LYS A 136 -6.00 -16.69 35.85
CA LYS A 136 -5.79 -17.19 34.47
C LYS A 136 -6.34 -16.25 33.38
N LYS A 137 -5.86 -15.00 33.30
CA LYS A 137 -6.41 -13.99 32.38
C LYS A 137 -5.73 -13.81 31.02
N GLU A 138 -4.64 -14.53 30.70
CA GLU A 138 -3.92 -14.29 29.43
C GLU A 138 -4.02 -15.41 28.38
N GLN A 139 -4.69 -16.53 28.70
CA GLN A 139 -4.89 -17.66 27.77
C GLN A 139 -6.36 -17.97 27.46
N ARG A 140 -7.30 -17.07 27.77
CA ARG A 140 -8.74 -17.33 27.57
C ARG A 140 -9.25 -16.81 26.22
N ARG A 141 -9.40 -17.78 25.30
CA ARG A 141 -10.41 -17.91 24.22
C ARG A 141 -10.18 -17.13 22.92
N ASN A 142 -9.37 -17.69 22.03
CA ASN A 142 -9.51 -17.43 20.60
C ASN A 142 -10.88 -17.98 20.12
N THR A 143 -11.87 -17.11 19.95
CA THR A 143 -13.25 -17.44 19.56
C THR A 143 -13.50 -17.32 18.06
N TRP A 144 -12.45 -16.97 17.29
CA TRP A 144 -12.57 -16.60 15.88
C TRP A 144 -11.92 -17.59 14.92
N THR A 145 -11.20 -18.59 15.43
CA THR A 145 -10.71 -19.72 14.63
C THR A 145 -11.17 -21.04 15.21
N ASN A 146 -11.31 -22.04 14.36
CA ASN A 146 -11.52 -23.42 14.77
C ASN A 146 -10.18 -24.03 15.25
N GLU A 147 -10.24 -25.25 15.78
CA GLU A 147 -9.06 -25.97 16.27
C GLU A 147 -8.05 -26.29 15.15
N ASP A 148 -8.54 -26.42 13.91
CA ASP A 148 -7.75 -26.62 12.69
C ASP A 148 -7.13 -25.32 12.13
N GLY A 149 -7.34 -24.18 12.79
CA GLY A 149 -6.86 -22.87 12.34
C GLY A 149 -7.74 -22.17 11.29
N SER A 150 -8.82 -22.80 10.82
CA SER A 150 -9.77 -22.17 9.90
C SER A 150 -10.53 -21.02 10.58
N ILE A 151 -10.89 -20.00 9.80
CA ILE A 151 -11.59 -18.82 10.31
C ILE A 151 -13.06 -19.17 10.57
N ARG A 152 -13.56 -18.88 11.78
CA ARG A 152 -14.98 -19.05 12.11
C ARG A 152 -15.81 -17.95 11.42
N PRO A 153 -16.97 -18.28 10.84
CA PRO A 153 -17.84 -17.30 10.20
C PRO A 153 -18.39 -16.27 11.19
N ILE A 154 -18.70 -15.07 10.70
CA ILE A 154 -19.32 -13.99 11.47
C ILE A 154 -20.67 -13.62 10.89
N SER A 155 -21.70 -13.48 11.73
CA SER A 155 -23.07 -13.23 11.28
C SER A 155 -23.45 -11.74 11.25
N LYS A 156 -22.86 -10.94 12.15
CA LYS A 156 -23.15 -9.51 12.26
C LYS A 156 -21.96 -8.75 12.82
N TRP A 157 -21.89 -7.45 12.51
CA TRP A 157 -20.90 -6.53 13.08
C TRP A 157 -21.54 -5.17 13.32
N SER A 158 -21.42 -4.64 14.55
CA SER A 158 -21.96 -3.33 14.93
C SER A 158 -23.44 -3.13 14.52
N GLY A 159 -24.26 -4.18 14.68
CA GLY A 159 -25.68 -4.15 14.31
C GLY A 159 -26.00 -4.44 12.85
N VAL A 160 -25.00 -4.47 11.96
CA VAL A 160 -25.17 -4.79 10.53
C VAL A 160 -25.00 -6.28 10.30
N ASN A 161 -25.99 -6.93 9.68
CA ASN A 161 -25.95 -8.35 9.33
C ASN A 161 -25.10 -8.59 8.08
N PHE A 162 -24.35 -9.69 8.09
CA PHE A 162 -23.58 -10.13 6.93
C PHE A 162 -24.49 -10.92 6.00
N THR A 163 -24.41 -10.64 4.70
CA THR A 163 -24.98 -11.50 3.67
C THR A 163 -24.19 -12.81 3.59
N ASP A 164 -24.78 -13.87 3.04
CA ASP A 164 -24.09 -15.16 2.94
C ASP A 164 -22.80 -15.09 2.11
N LYS A 165 -22.80 -14.24 1.08
CA LYS A 165 -21.59 -13.93 0.32
C LYS A 165 -20.51 -13.29 1.21
N GLN A 166 -20.87 -12.31 2.03
CA GLN A 166 -19.93 -11.67 2.95
C GLN A 166 -19.40 -12.65 4.00
N LYS A 167 -20.23 -13.56 4.51
CA LYS A 167 -19.77 -14.62 5.44
C LYS A 167 -18.72 -15.52 4.77
N ALA A 168 -19.01 -15.96 3.54
CA ALA A 168 -18.11 -16.80 2.77
C ALA A 168 -16.78 -16.07 2.46
N ASP A 169 -16.86 -14.81 2.01
CA ASP A 169 -15.68 -13.99 1.73
C ASP A 169 -14.84 -13.79 3.01
N TYR A 170 -15.46 -13.53 4.16
CA TYR A 170 -14.75 -13.39 5.43
C TYR A 170 -14.03 -14.68 5.88
N VAL A 171 -14.70 -15.84 5.78
CA VAL A 171 -14.10 -17.15 6.10
C VAL A 171 -12.97 -17.50 5.14
N ALA A 172 -13.06 -17.07 3.88
CA ALA A 172 -11.98 -17.15 2.91
C ALA A 172 -10.84 -16.14 3.17
N GLY A 173 -10.91 -15.38 4.27
CA GLY A 173 -9.90 -14.40 4.65
C GLY A 173 -9.94 -13.10 3.85
N LYS A 174 -11.01 -12.82 3.09
CA LYS A 174 -11.18 -11.58 2.34
C LYS A 174 -11.80 -10.47 3.20
N ALA A 175 -11.66 -9.25 2.73
CA ALA A 175 -12.31 -8.08 3.27
C ALA A 175 -13.78 -8.02 2.88
N VAL A 176 -14.63 -7.85 3.88
CA VAL A 176 -16.06 -7.60 3.73
C VAL A 176 -16.33 -6.12 3.86
N LYS A 177 -16.94 -5.51 2.84
CA LYS A 177 -17.47 -4.15 2.91
C LYS A 177 -18.80 -4.14 3.66
N LEU A 178 -18.92 -3.29 4.66
CA LEU A 178 -20.17 -2.97 5.35
C LEU A 178 -20.52 -1.51 5.10
N GLU A 179 -21.76 -1.29 4.65
CA GLU A 179 -22.32 0.04 4.40
C GLU A 179 -23.27 0.42 5.54
N ASN A 180 -23.47 1.72 5.73
CA ASN A 180 -24.40 2.28 6.73
C ASN A 180 -24.14 1.88 8.18
N VAL A 181 -22.89 1.55 8.54
CA VAL A 181 -22.55 1.25 9.93
C VAL A 181 -22.65 2.54 10.75
N THR A 182 -23.57 2.56 11.70
CA THR A 182 -23.81 3.70 12.59
C THR A 182 -22.71 3.77 13.65
N ASP A 183 -22.02 4.91 13.72
CA ASP A 183 -21.06 5.18 14.78
C ASP A 183 -21.74 5.61 16.09
N LYS A 184 -20.95 5.84 17.14
CA LYS A 184 -21.46 6.27 18.46
C LYS A 184 -22.12 7.65 18.45
N GLN A 185 -21.94 8.42 17.38
CA GLN A 185 -22.44 9.77 17.18
C GLN A 185 -23.63 9.79 16.21
N GLY A 186 -24.08 8.62 15.72
CA GLY A 186 -25.21 8.48 14.81
C GLY A 186 -24.87 8.64 13.33
N PHE A 187 -23.61 8.83 12.96
CA PHE A 187 -23.21 8.95 11.56
C PHE A 187 -23.07 7.58 10.91
N HIS A 188 -23.55 7.47 9.68
CA HIS A 188 -23.41 6.27 8.86
C HIS A 188 -22.08 6.32 8.10
N ALA A 189 -21.24 5.30 8.30
CA ALA A 189 -19.97 5.15 7.59
C ALA A 189 -19.90 3.85 6.81
N THR A 190 -19.14 3.87 5.72
CA THR A 190 -18.67 2.63 5.07
C THR A 190 -17.42 2.14 5.79
N MET A 191 -17.36 0.86 6.10
CA MET A 191 -16.18 0.23 6.69
C MET A 191 -15.90 -1.14 6.08
N TYR A 192 -14.72 -1.68 6.35
CA TYR A 192 -14.31 -3.02 5.92
C TYR A 192 -13.93 -3.88 7.12
N ILE A 193 -14.28 -5.16 7.09
CA ILE A 193 -13.92 -6.16 8.10
C ILE A 193 -13.11 -7.27 7.45
N LYS A 194 -11.94 -7.61 7.99
CA LYS A 194 -11.10 -8.73 7.52
C LYS A 194 -10.50 -9.46 8.71
N PHE A 195 -10.36 -10.78 8.64
CA PHE A 195 -9.67 -11.55 9.67
C PHE A 195 -8.18 -11.20 9.69
N ASN A 196 -7.65 -10.87 10.87
CA ASN A 196 -6.23 -10.62 11.07
C ASN A 196 -5.57 -11.87 11.69
N PRO A 197 -4.72 -12.60 10.93
CA PRO A 197 -4.08 -13.82 11.44
C PRO A 197 -3.07 -13.56 12.55
N GLU A 198 -2.38 -12.42 12.55
CA GLU A 198 -1.44 -12.04 13.62
C GLU A 198 -2.16 -11.78 14.95
N LYS A 199 -3.41 -11.32 14.88
CA LYS A 199 -4.23 -10.98 16.05
C LYS A 199 -5.26 -12.06 16.38
N GLY A 200 -5.41 -13.08 15.53
CA GLY A 200 -6.38 -14.16 15.67
C GLY A 200 -7.84 -13.70 15.73
N ARG A 201 -8.21 -12.56 15.11
CA ARG A 201 -9.57 -12.00 15.22
C ARG A 201 -9.95 -11.08 14.05
N PRO A 202 -11.25 -10.85 13.77
CA PRO A 202 -11.71 -9.84 12.84
C PRO A 202 -11.20 -8.45 13.21
N TYR A 203 -10.80 -7.69 12.20
CA TYR A 203 -10.29 -6.34 12.34
C TYR A 203 -11.02 -5.38 11.40
N ARG A 204 -11.19 -4.14 11.85
CA ARG A 204 -11.85 -3.09 11.07
C ARG A 204 -10.84 -2.23 10.31
N TYR A 205 -11.25 -1.81 9.12
CA TYR A 205 -10.48 -0.95 8.25
C TYR A 205 -11.40 0.13 7.67
N GLU A 206 -10.89 1.36 7.57
CA GLU A 206 -11.60 2.49 6.96
C GLU A 206 -11.61 2.38 5.41
N THR A 207 -10.64 1.66 4.85
CA THR A 207 -10.50 1.38 3.42
C THR A 207 -10.36 -0.11 3.18
N ASN A 208 -10.72 -0.59 1.98
CA ASN A 208 -10.63 -2.01 1.65
C ASN A 208 -9.16 -2.49 1.75
N PRO A 209 -8.80 -3.36 2.71
CA PRO A 209 -7.44 -3.89 2.80
C PRO A 209 -7.10 -4.84 1.63
N ASP A 210 -8.09 -5.32 0.88
CA ASP A 210 -7.88 -6.15 -0.32
C ASP A 210 -7.65 -5.32 -1.58
N ASN A 211 -7.95 -4.02 -1.59
CA ASN A 211 -7.56 -3.17 -2.73
C ASN A 211 -6.03 -3.08 -2.86
N ALA A 212 -5.29 -3.36 -1.79
CA ALA A 212 -3.83 -3.54 -1.85
C ALA A 212 -3.41 -4.86 -2.53
N GLN A 213 -4.31 -5.83 -2.67
CA GLN A 213 -4.11 -7.08 -3.41
C GLN A 213 -4.56 -7.01 -4.87
N GLN A 214 -5.30 -5.99 -5.30
CA GLN A 214 -5.49 -5.73 -6.72
C GLN A 214 -4.18 -5.15 -7.24
N VAL A 215 -3.28 -6.03 -7.66
CA VAL A 215 -1.95 -5.70 -8.20
C VAL A 215 -2.14 -4.64 -9.27
N ALA A 216 -1.91 -3.37 -8.93
CA ALA A 216 -1.61 -2.37 -9.94
C ALA A 216 -0.42 -2.97 -10.69
N PRO A 217 -0.49 -3.15 -12.03
CA PRO A 217 0.61 -3.74 -12.78
C PRO A 217 1.87 -3.00 -12.36
N SER A 218 2.85 -3.78 -11.88
CA SER A 218 4.07 -3.23 -11.33
C SER A 218 4.69 -2.30 -12.38
N ASN A 219 5.44 -1.28 -11.96
CA ASN A 219 6.01 -0.32 -12.91
C ASN A 219 6.79 -1.04 -14.02
N GLU A 220 7.45 -2.14 -13.67
CA GLU A 220 8.17 -3.00 -14.58
C GLU A 220 7.27 -3.63 -15.66
N SER A 221 6.09 -4.11 -15.27
CA SER A 221 5.12 -4.66 -16.23
C SER A 221 4.56 -3.58 -17.16
N ARG A 222 4.37 -2.35 -16.66
CA ARG A 222 3.85 -1.23 -17.45
C ARG A 222 4.87 -0.74 -18.47
N THR A 223 6.11 -0.50 -18.05
CA THR A 223 7.21 -0.11 -18.94
C THR A 223 7.42 -1.16 -20.03
N GLN A 224 7.38 -2.46 -19.68
CA GLN A 224 7.52 -3.54 -20.66
C GLN A 224 6.44 -3.48 -21.73
N VAL A 225 5.16 -3.35 -21.35
CA VAL A 225 4.04 -3.29 -22.30
C VAL A 225 4.17 -2.07 -23.21
N ALA A 226 4.50 -0.90 -22.65
CA ALA A 226 4.65 0.30 -23.45
C ALA A 226 5.83 0.24 -24.44
N VAL A 227 6.96 -0.33 -24.02
CA VAL A 227 8.13 -0.48 -24.90
C VAL A 227 7.88 -1.55 -25.98
N ASN A 228 7.34 -2.71 -25.61
CA ASN A 228 7.19 -3.83 -26.52
C ASN A 228 5.98 -3.69 -27.46
N ASN A 229 4.85 -3.17 -26.98
CA ASN A 229 3.59 -3.15 -27.73
C ASN A 229 3.25 -1.76 -28.28
N GLU A 230 3.60 -0.68 -27.58
CA GLU A 230 3.26 0.68 -27.99
C GLU A 230 4.41 1.40 -28.73
N GLY A 231 5.57 0.76 -28.88
CA GLY A 231 6.73 1.32 -29.57
C GLY A 231 7.39 2.51 -28.86
N LYS A 232 7.08 2.70 -27.57
CA LYS A 232 7.63 3.79 -26.77
C LYS A 232 9.02 3.42 -26.22
N THR A 233 9.75 4.40 -25.71
CA THR A 233 11.09 4.21 -25.16
C THR A 233 11.11 4.50 -23.65
N ASN A 234 12.14 4.02 -22.94
CA ASN A 234 12.37 4.24 -21.51
C ASN A 234 13.86 4.48 -21.27
N GLU A 235 14.24 5.39 -20.36
CA GLU A 235 15.60 5.94 -20.22
C GLU A 235 16.68 4.85 -20.18
N ALA A 236 16.46 3.88 -19.30
CA ALA A 236 17.40 2.80 -19.01
C ALA A 236 17.52 1.77 -20.15
N THR A 237 16.57 1.76 -21.08
CA THR A 237 16.47 0.75 -22.14
C THR A 237 16.31 1.34 -23.54
N LYS A 238 16.45 2.66 -23.71
CA LYS A 238 16.14 3.39 -24.95
C LYS A 238 16.97 2.99 -26.17
N ASN A 239 18.16 2.42 -25.96
CA ASN A 239 19.03 1.98 -27.06
C ASN A 239 18.97 0.47 -27.29
N LEU A 240 18.15 -0.26 -26.53
CA LEU A 240 17.96 -1.70 -26.73
C LEU A 240 17.15 -1.93 -28.01
N LYS A 241 17.59 -2.92 -28.80
CA LYS A 241 16.89 -3.37 -30.01
C LYS A 241 16.02 -4.60 -29.77
N GLU A 242 16.21 -5.26 -28.64
CA GLU A 242 15.47 -6.45 -28.23
C GLU A 242 14.29 -6.03 -27.33
N PRO A 243 13.13 -6.73 -27.40
CA PRO A 243 12.03 -6.53 -26.47
C PRO A 243 12.44 -6.78 -25.02
N LEU A 244 11.84 -6.03 -24.09
CA LEU A 244 12.06 -6.20 -22.66
C LEU A 244 11.44 -7.49 -22.15
N GLN A 245 12.15 -8.21 -21.28
CA GLN A 245 11.62 -9.38 -20.57
C GLN A 245 10.67 -8.98 -19.43
N LYS A 246 9.88 -9.93 -18.93
CA LYS A 246 8.91 -9.64 -17.85
C LYS A 246 9.65 -9.16 -16.60
N GLY A 247 9.26 -7.99 -16.10
CA GLY A 247 9.91 -7.37 -14.94
C GLY A 247 11.19 -6.60 -15.27
N GLN A 248 11.58 -6.49 -16.55
CA GLN A 248 12.79 -5.78 -16.95
C GLN A 248 12.51 -4.28 -17.11
N THR A 249 13.20 -3.45 -16.34
CA THR A 249 13.20 -1.97 -16.47
C THR A 249 14.57 -1.36 -16.75
N ALA A 250 15.62 -2.17 -16.70
CA ALA A 250 17.01 -1.80 -16.96
C ALA A 250 17.70 -2.90 -17.80
N PRO A 251 18.92 -2.66 -18.32
CA PRO A 251 19.69 -3.71 -19.00
C PRO A 251 19.88 -4.93 -18.10
N LYS A 252 19.62 -6.13 -18.64
CA LYS A 252 19.65 -7.36 -17.84
C LYS A 252 21.03 -8.01 -17.74
N ASP A 253 21.94 -7.64 -18.65
CA ASP A 253 23.26 -8.22 -18.81
C ASP A 253 24.25 -7.18 -19.38
N ASP A 254 25.54 -7.46 -19.27
CA ASP A 254 26.62 -6.58 -19.76
C ASP A 254 26.50 -6.29 -21.26
N ARG A 255 25.93 -7.22 -22.04
CA ARG A 255 25.72 -7.05 -23.47
C ARG A 255 24.67 -5.97 -23.75
N GLN A 256 23.55 -5.99 -23.02
CA GLN A 256 22.54 -4.95 -23.08
C GLN A 256 23.06 -3.63 -22.50
N GLN A 257 23.88 -3.68 -21.45
CA GLN A 257 24.49 -2.48 -20.87
C GLN A 257 25.45 -1.80 -21.85
N GLN A 258 26.30 -2.56 -22.53
CA GLN A 258 27.16 -2.04 -23.61
C GLN A 258 26.38 -1.50 -24.80
N GLN A 259 25.20 -2.07 -25.12
CA GLN A 259 24.32 -1.49 -26.14
C GLN A 259 23.72 -0.16 -25.69
N GLN A 260 23.42 -0.03 -24.39
CA GLN A 260 22.89 1.17 -23.80
C GLN A 260 23.92 2.32 -23.77
N GLU A 261 25.18 2.01 -23.51
CA GLU A 261 26.30 2.98 -23.44
C GLU A 261 26.83 3.44 -24.80
N LYS A 262 26.48 2.76 -25.90
CA LYS A 262 26.93 3.17 -27.24
C LYS A 262 26.31 4.52 -27.64
N PRO A 263 27.11 5.55 -27.95
CA PRO A 263 26.58 6.82 -28.43
C PRO A 263 25.84 6.62 -29.76
N LYS A 264 24.67 7.28 -29.92
CA LYS A 264 23.95 7.30 -31.18
C LYS A 264 24.91 7.78 -32.28
N LYS A 265 25.17 6.95 -33.29
CA LYS A 265 25.70 7.44 -34.57
C LYS A 265 24.71 8.48 -35.08
N LYS A 266 25.05 9.76 -34.95
CA LYS A 266 24.36 10.84 -35.68
C LYS A 266 24.57 10.51 -37.16
N ASN A 267 23.56 9.95 -37.81
CA ASN A 267 23.54 9.88 -39.26
C ASN A 267 23.34 11.32 -39.75
N ASN A 268 24.44 12.07 -39.87
CA ASN A 268 24.50 13.27 -40.69
C ASN A 268 24.20 12.82 -42.12
N LYS A 269 22.93 12.85 -42.52
CA LYS A 269 22.58 12.78 -43.95
C LYS A 269 23.18 14.04 -44.57
N GLY A 270 24.24 13.86 -45.34
CA GLY A 270 24.93 14.93 -46.04
C GLY A 270 23.95 15.70 -46.93
N MET A 271 23.94 17.02 -46.74
CA MET A 271 23.44 17.97 -47.71
C MET A 271 24.31 17.82 -48.97
N LYS A 272 23.76 17.30 -50.06
CA LYS A 272 24.39 17.43 -51.37
C LYS A 272 24.07 18.84 -51.88
N MET A 273 25.12 19.64 -52.05
CA MET A 273 25.13 20.85 -52.89
C MET A 273 25.09 20.43 -54.36
#